data_AF-A0A6C0LEU5-F1
#
_entry.id   AF-A0A6C0LEU5-F1
#
_cell.length_a   1.000
_cell.length_b   1.000
_cell.length_c   1.000
_cell.angle_alpha   90.00
_cell.angle_beta   90.00
_cell.angle_gamma   90.00
#
_symmetry.space_group_name_H-M   'P 1'
#
loop_
_entity.id
_entity.type
_entity.pdbx_description
1 polymer ?
#
loop_
_entity_poly.entity_id
_entity_poly.type
_entity_poly.pdbx_seq_one_letter_code
_entity_poly.pdbx_strand_id
1 'polypeptide(L)'
;MIANGFIFVVAGFIACFFVEKTVPIKPTTHFLNTSEYLPILTANIFADLVVIFLNFNKIAFNNEKLTGWYKKYRLAAMIADILIGVIYMLIARYMIYIFKWNIGLTGYAALAVAVQMILDYVFYLFFSAVPKGANNMLDYFKEYAKSAQLGAIFGDSILVIIAVILSAIFNAHGFDFNIIMLILSVYLAPFLIYTKD
;
A
#
# COMPACT_ATOMS: atom_id res chain seq x y z
N MET A 1 -19.04 4.25 -9.39
CA MET A 1 -17.90 3.73 -8.59
C MET A 1 -16.59 4.48 -8.88
N ILE A 2 -16.28 4.82 -10.13
CA ILE A 2 -15.04 5.54 -10.53
C ILE A 2 -14.92 6.95 -9.91
N ALA A 3 -16.02 7.73 -9.88
CA ALA A 3 -16.01 9.09 -9.31
C ALA A 3 -15.64 9.13 -7.82
N ASN A 4 -16.06 8.13 -7.04
CA ASN A 4 -15.79 8.09 -5.61
C ASN A 4 -14.31 7.77 -5.33
N GLY A 5 -13.69 6.88 -6.12
CA GLY A 5 -12.28 6.51 -5.96
C GLY A 5 -11.34 7.71 -6.14
N PHE A 6 -11.55 8.51 -7.18
CA PHE A 6 -10.79 9.73 -7.40
C PHE A 6 -10.92 10.73 -6.23
N ILE A 7 -12.14 10.93 -5.72
CA ILE A 7 -12.39 11.81 -4.57
C ILE A 7 -11.59 11.34 -3.34
N PHE A 8 -11.56 10.02 -3.08
CA PHE A 8 -10.79 9.49 -1.95
C PHE A 8 -9.28 9.66 -2.12
N VAL A 9 -8.74 9.52 -3.33
CA VAL A 9 -7.31 9.78 -3.61
C VAL A 9 -6.99 11.26 -3.38
N VAL A 10 -7.82 12.18 -3.88
CA VAL A 10 -7.66 13.62 -3.64
C VAL A 10 -7.75 13.94 -2.15
N ALA A 11 -8.72 13.37 -1.43
CA ALA A 11 -8.84 13.51 0.02
C ALA A 11 -7.60 12.96 0.76
N GLY A 12 -7.04 11.86 0.29
CA GLY A 12 -5.79 11.29 0.80
C GLY A 12 -4.61 12.25 0.64
N PHE A 13 -4.46 12.89 -0.53
CA PHE A 13 -3.43 13.90 -0.74
C PHE A 13 -3.64 15.14 0.13
N ILE A 14 -4.90 15.58 0.30
CA ILE A 14 -5.23 16.69 1.20
C ILE A 14 -4.85 16.33 2.65
N ALA A 15 -5.19 15.13 3.11
CA ALA A 15 -4.80 14.65 4.43
C ALA A 15 -3.28 14.59 4.59
N CYS A 16 -2.57 14.08 3.59
CA CYS A 16 -1.11 14.04 3.54
C CYS A 16 -0.49 15.45 3.66
N PHE A 17 -1.06 16.41 2.93
CA PHE A 17 -0.66 17.81 2.98
C PHE A 17 -0.88 18.42 4.37
N PHE A 18 -2.04 18.19 4.98
CA PHE A 18 -2.29 18.65 6.35
C PHE A 18 -1.31 18.04 7.35
N VAL A 19 -1.06 16.73 7.26
CA VAL A 19 -0.06 16.06 8.11
C VAL A 19 1.33 16.68 7.93
N GLU A 20 1.76 16.93 6.69
CA GLU A 20 3.04 17.58 6.40
C GLU A 20 3.16 18.98 7.05
N LYS A 21 2.07 19.75 7.10
CA LYS A 21 2.08 21.11 7.64
C LYS A 21 1.87 21.19 9.15
N THR A 22 1.25 20.18 9.76
CA THR A 22 0.83 20.23 11.16
C THR A 22 1.68 19.35 12.08
N VAL A 23 2.27 18.28 11.54
CA VAL A 23 3.02 17.30 12.32
C VAL A 23 4.50 17.41 11.95
N PRO A 24 5.44 17.52 12.92
CA PRO A 24 6.87 17.65 12.66
C PRO A 24 7.50 16.30 12.26
N ILE A 25 7.01 15.66 11.20
CA ILE A 25 7.51 14.39 10.66
C ILE A 25 8.21 14.60 9.31
N LYS A 26 9.18 13.73 9.02
CA LYS A 26 9.92 13.73 7.76
C LYS A 26 9.60 12.47 6.94
N PRO A 27 9.46 12.59 5.61
CA PRO A 27 9.23 11.44 4.76
C PRO A 27 10.48 10.55 4.69
N THR A 28 10.27 9.25 4.48
CA THR A 28 11.31 8.21 4.38
C THR A 28 12.01 8.26 3.01
N THR A 29 12.70 9.36 2.72
CA THR A 29 13.23 9.69 1.38
C THR A 29 14.76 9.63 1.28
N HIS A 30 15.47 9.47 2.40
CA HIS A 30 16.93 9.49 2.42
C HIS A 30 17.50 8.13 2.00
N PHE A 31 17.61 7.85 0.69
CA PHE A 31 17.99 6.54 0.13
C PHE A 31 19.17 5.81 0.80
N LEU A 32 20.22 6.55 1.19
CA LEU A 32 21.41 5.96 1.84
C LEU A 32 21.21 5.63 3.33
N ASN A 33 20.14 6.11 3.95
CA ASN A 33 19.83 5.83 5.35
C ASN A 33 19.14 4.46 5.47
N THR A 34 19.87 3.45 5.92
CA THR A 34 19.32 2.08 6.05
C THR A 34 18.26 1.96 7.15
N SER A 35 18.18 2.91 8.10
CA SER A 35 17.16 2.83 9.15
C SER A 35 15.73 3.07 8.63
N GLU A 36 15.57 3.72 7.47
CA GLU A 36 14.25 4.00 6.88
C GLU A 36 13.57 2.79 6.27
N TYR A 37 14.30 1.68 6.02
CA TYR A 37 13.70 0.46 5.48
C TYR A 37 12.67 -0.15 6.44
N LEU A 38 12.94 -0.10 7.75
CA LEU A 38 12.06 -0.66 8.77
C LEU A 38 10.72 0.10 8.84
N PRO A 39 10.68 1.44 8.97
CA PRO A 39 9.44 2.21 8.87
C PRO A 39 8.63 1.97 7.61
N ILE A 40 9.29 1.82 6.44
CA ILE A 40 8.61 1.53 5.17
C ILE A 40 7.94 0.16 5.23
N LEU A 41 8.65 -0.88 5.69
CA LEU A 41 8.09 -2.22 5.81
C LEU A 41 6.94 -2.26 6.82
N THR A 42 7.16 -1.74 8.02
CA THR A 42 6.15 -1.71 9.09
C THR A 42 4.90 -0.95 8.66
N ALA A 43 5.05 0.18 7.95
CA ALA A 43 3.93 0.96 7.44
C ALA A 43 3.08 0.19 6.42
N ASN A 44 3.71 -0.56 5.50
CA ASN A 44 2.97 -1.35 4.52
C ASN A 44 2.24 -2.53 5.14
N ILE A 45 2.84 -3.21 6.13
CA ILE A 45 2.15 -4.26 6.91
C ILE A 45 0.93 -3.65 7.60
N PHE A 46 1.10 -2.51 8.26
CA PHE A 46 0.01 -1.87 8.99
C PHE A 46 -1.10 -1.37 8.06
N ALA A 47 -0.75 -0.77 6.92
CA ALA A 47 -1.73 -0.32 5.92
C ALA A 47 -2.57 -1.47 5.37
N ASP A 48 -1.95 -2.62 5.06
CA ASP A 48 -2.66 -3.82 4.59
C ASP A 48 -3.62 -4.36 5.66
N LEU A 49 -3.19 -4.44 6.93
CA LEU A 49 -4.05 -4.87 8.04
C LEU A 49 -5.27 -3.95 8.21
N VAL A 50 -5.08 -2.64 8.08
CA VAL A 50 -6.19 -1.66 8.13
C VAL A 50 -7.18 -1.94 7.00
N VAL A 51 -6.73 -2.23 5.79
CA VAL A 51 -7.62 -2.57 4.67
C VAL A 51 -8.34 -3.89 4.87
N ILE A 52 -7.65 -4.95 5.32
CA ILE A 52 -8.30 -6.22 5.66
C ILE A 52 -9.39 -6.00 6.69
N PHE A 53 -9.07 -5.27 7.78
CA PHE A 53 -10.02 -4.97 8.84
C PHE A 53 -11.24 -4.19 8.32
N LEU A 54 -11.02 -3.12 7.58
CA LEU A 54 -12.10 -2.28 7.05
C LEU A 54 -12.98 -3.01 6.03
N ASN A 55 -12.40 -3.86 5.19
CA ASN A 55 -13.12 -4.63 4.18
C ASN A 55 -13.91 -5.79 4.81
N PHE A 56 -13.31 -6.54 5.75
CA PHE A 56 -14.00 -7.66 6.40
C PHE A 56 -15.17 -7.20 7.29
N ASN A 57 -15.06 -6.02 7.92
CA ASN A 57 -16.13 -5.44 8.72
C ASN A 57 -17.13 -4.58 7.90
N LYS A 58 -16.97 -4.50 6.57
CA LYS A 58 -17.83 -3.73 5.66
C LYS A 58 -17.97 -2.24 6.05
N ILE A 59 -16.93 -1.67 6.68
CA ILE A 59 -16.96 -0.28 7.18
C ILE A 59 -16.73 0.71 6.03
N ALA A 60 -15.66 0.49 5.26
CA ALA A 60 -15.25 1.41 4.18
C ALA A 60 -15.28 0.75 2.79
N PHE A 61 -15.05 -0.56 2.74
CA PHE A 61 -15.01 -1.33 1.51
C PHE A 61 -15.96 -2.52 1.64
N ASN A 62 -16.79 -2.74 0.62
CA ASN A 62 -17.61 -3.94 0.49
C ASN A 62 -17.22 -4.64 -0.81
N ASN A 63 -15.96 -5.07 -0.89
CA ASN A 63 -15.40 -5.68 -2.09
C ASN A 63 -15.27 -7.19 -1.88
N GLU A 64 -16.25 -7.95 -2.36
CA GLU A 64 -16.26 -9.41 -2.25
C GLU A 64 -15.05 -10.07 -2.92
N LYS A 65 -14.47 -9.46 -3.96
CA LYS A 65 -13.25 -9.96 -4.58
C LYS A 65 -12.04 -9.72 -3.69
N LEU A 66 -11.95 -8.59 -3.02
CA LEU A 66 -10.89 -8.38 -2.04
C LEU A 66 -11.04 -9.35 -0.86
N THR A 67 -12.27 -9.60 -0.40
CA THR A 67 -12.53 -10.63 0.61
C THR A 67 -12.10 -12.02 0.12
N GLY A 68 -12.48 -12.38 -1.10
CA GLY A 68 -12.09 -13.65 -1.71
C GLY A 68 -10.58 -13.82 -1.87
N TRP A 69 -9.85 -12.75 -2.18
CA TRP A 69 -8.39 -12.73 -2.29
C TRP A 69 -7.73 -13.18 -0.98
N TYR A 70 -8.02 -12.50 0.13
CA TYR A 70 -7.45 -12.84 1.44
C TYR A 70 -7.99 -14.15 2.00
N LYS A 71 -9.24 -14.54 1.73
CA LYS A 71 -9.79 -15.83 2.19
C LYS A 71 -9.18 -17.02 1.43
N LYS A 72 -8.87 -16.86 0.14
CA LYS A 72 -8.32 -17.92 -0.69
C LYS A 72 -6.82 -18.09 -0.51
N TYR A 73 -6.05 -17.00 -0.56
CA TYR A 73 -4.58 -17.05 -0.56
C TYR A 73 -3.95 -16.69 0.80
N ARG A 74 -4.74 -16.22 1.77
CA ARG A 74 -4.34 -16.02 3.17
C ARG A 74 -3.07 -15.16 3.27
N LEU A 75 -2.08 -15.63 4.01
CA LEU A 75 -0.82 -14.92 4.22
C LEU A 75 -0.09 -14.62 2.91
N ALA A 76 -0.26 -15.45 1.87
CA ALA A 76 0.41 -15.23 0.59
C ALA A 76 -0.19 -14.01 -0.17
N ALA A 77 -1.49 -13.76 -0.03
CA ALA A 77 -2.13 -12.53 -0.52
C ALA A 77 -1.55 -11.31 0.20
N MET A 78 -1.56 -11.34 1.53
CA MET A 78 -1.02 -10.25 2.36
C MET A 78 0.47 -9.97 2.05
N ILE A 79 1.31 -11.00 1.92
CA ILE A 79 2.72 -10.81 1.57
C ILE A 79 2.86 -10.14 0.19
N ALA A 80 2.07 -10.55 -0.80
CA ALA A 80 2.12 -9.94 -2.13
C ALA A 80 1.77 -8.45 -2.07
N ASP A 81 0.68 -8.10 -1.38
CA ASP A 81 0.15 -6.74 -1.29
C ASP A 81 1.09 -5.83 -0.46
N ILE A 82 1.72 -6.35 0.58
CA ILE A 82 2.71 -5.61 1.38
C ILE A 82 3.98 -5.35 0.57
N LEU A 83 4.54 -6.39 -0.05
CA LEU A 83 5.84 -6.27 -0.72
C LEU A 83 5.76 -5.38 -1.95
N ILE A 84 4.63 -5.39 -2.67
CA ILE A 84 4.46 -4.50 -3.81
C ILE A 84 4.37 -3.04 -3.38
N GLY A 85 3.68 -2.73 -2.27
CA GLY A 85 3.66 -1.39 -1.67
C GLY A 85 5.05 -0.93 -1.20
N VAL A 86 5.84 -1.82 -0.61
CA VAL A 86 7.25 -1.55 -0.26
C VAL A 86 8.05 -1.22 -1.52
N ILE A 87 7.90 -1.98 -2.60
CA ILE A 87 8.60 -1.73 -3.88
C ILE A 87 8.25 -0.34 -4.43
N TYR A 88 6.99 0.07 -4.39
CA TYR A 88 6.55 1.40 -4.86
C TYR A 88 7.30 2.52 -4.15
N MET A 89 7.36 2.45 -2.82
CA MET A 89 8.06 3.43 -1.99
C MET A 89 9.57 3.40 -2.21
N LEU A 90 10.18 2.22 -2.34
CA LEU A 90 11.63 2.10 -2.57
C LEU A 90 12.06 2.67 -3.92
N ILE A 91 11.27 2.45 -4.98
CA ILE A 91 11.55 3.02 -6.30
C ILE A 91 11.38 4.54 -6.26
N ALA A 92 10.30 5.05 -5.66
CA ALA A 92 10.12 6.50 -5.50
C ALA A 92 11.27 7.14 -4.72
N ARG A 93 11.71 6.51 -3.62
CA ARG A 93 12.87 6.92 -2.83
C ARG A 93 14.17 6.91 -3.64
N TYR A 94 14.37 5.90 -4.48
CA TYR A 94 15.52 5.83 -5.38
C TYR A 94 15.51 6.91 -6.47
N MET A 95 14.34 7.22 -7.03
CA MET A 95 14.19 8.32 -7.99
C MET A 95 14.55 9.66 -7.37
N ILE A 96 14.08 9.95 -6.15
CA ILE A 96 14.44 11.17 -5.41
C ILE A 96 15.95 11.30 -5.27
N TYR A 97 16.62 10.19 -4.94
CA TYR A 97 18.08 10.15 -4.81
C TYR A 97 18.81 10.43 -6.13
N ILE A 98 18.43 9.77 -7.23
CA ILE A 98 19.06 9.99 -8.54
C ILE A 98 18.85 11.43 -9.03
N PHE A 99 17.62 11.91 -8.98
CA PHE A 99 17.27 13.25 -9.47
C PHE A 99 17.62 14.37 -8.48
N LYS A 100 18.14 14.03 -7.30
CA LYS A 100 18.49 14.96 -6.21
C LYS A 100 17.33 15.89 -5.85
N TRP A 101 16.11 15.35 -5.88
CA TRP A 101 14.92 16.12 -5.55
C TRP A 101 14.83 16.38 -4.05
N ASN A 102 14.40 17.57 -3.69
CA ASN A 102 14.06 17.93 -2.32
C ASN A 102 12.54 18.08 -2.22
N ILE A 103 11.87 17.01 -1.80
CA ILE A 103 10.41 16.96 -1.72
C ILE A 103 9.94 16.63 -0.30
N GLY A 104 8.83 17.26 0.09
CA GLY A 104 8.13 16.98 1.34
C GLY A 104 7.31 15.68 1.27
N LEU A 105 6.55 15.41 2.33
CA LEU A 105 5.73 14.22 2.47
C LEU A 105 4.70 14.07 1.36
N THR A 106 4.00 15.15 1.01
CA THR A 106 2.98 15.16 -0.05
C THR A 106 3.61 14.89 -1.41
N GLY A 107 4.79 15.47 -1.67
CA GLY A 107 5.53 15.22 -2.90
C GLY A 107 6.00 13.77 -3.01
N TYR A 108 6.47 13.19 -1.90
CA TYR A 108 6.83 11.78 -1.85
C TYR A 108 5.62 10.85 -2.07
N ALA A 109 4.47 11.16 -1.46
CA ALA A 109 3.23 10.43 -1.71
C ALA A 109 2.83 10.49 -3.19
N ALA A 110 2.90 11.67 -3.82
CA ALA A 110 2.56 11.84 -5.22
C ALA A 110 3.48 11.02 -6.13
N LEU A 111 4.78 11.01 -5.85
CA LEU A 111 5.75 10.21 -6.58
C LEU A 111 5.52 8.70 -6.38
N ALA A 112 5.27 8.26 -5.15
CA ALA A 112 5.00 6.86 -4.86
C ALA A 112 3.72 6.36 -5.55
N VAL A 113 2.66 7.17 -5.60
CA VAL A 113 1.44 6.87 -6.37
C VAL A 113 1.73 6.82 -7.87
N ALA A 114 2.51 7.76 -8.41
CA ALA A 114 2.90 7.71 -9.82
C ALA A 114 3.68 6.43 -10.17
N VAL A 115 4.59 6.00 -9.30
CA VAL A 115 5.32 4.72 -9.45
C VAL A 115 4.36 3.54 -9.38
N GLN A 116 3.45 3.52 -8.41
CA GLN A 116 2.40 2.50 -8.27
C GLN A 116 1.59 2.36 -9.54
N MET A 117 1.07 3.46 -10.10
CA MET A 117 0.25 3.41 -11.33
C MET A 117 1.01 2.82 -12.52
N ILE A 118 2.31 3.14 -12.66
CA ILE A 118 3.16 2.58 -13.72
C ILE A 118 3.34 1.07 -13.51
N LEU A 119 3.67 0.65 -12.28
CA LEU A 119 3.93 -0.75 -11.98
C LEU A 119 2.67 -1.62 -12.01
N ASP A 120 1.53 -1.11 -11.55
CA ASP A 120 0.24 -1.78 -11.71
C ASP A 120 -0.09 -2.02 -13.18
N TYR A 121 0.16 -1.03 -14.03
CA TYR A 121 -0.06 -1.18 -15.46
C TYR A 121 0.88 -2.22 -16.09
N VAL A 122 2.16 -2.20 -15.73
CA VAL A 122 3.13 -3.23 -16.18
C VAL A 122 2.73 -4.61 -15.66
N PHE A 123 2.30 -4.71 -14.41
CA PHE A 123 1.84 -5.96 -13.81
C PHE A 123 0.56 -6.47 -14.49
N TYR A 124 -0.36 -5.58 -14.84
CA TYR A 124 -1.54 -5.89 -15.64
C TYR A 124 -1.19 -6.50 -17.00
N LEU A 125 -0.23 -5.91 -17.72
CA LEU A 125 0.24 -6.47 -18.99
C LEU A 125 0.88 -7.85 -18.77
N PHE A 126 1.70 -7.98 -17.73
CA PHE A 126 2.36 -9.24 -17.38
C PHE A 126 1.35 -10.37 -17.10
N PHE A 127 0.43 -10.18 -16.15
CA PHE A 127 -0.51 -11.25 -15.80
C PHE A 127 -1.52 -11.53 -16.91
N SER A 128 -1.83 -10.55 -17.76
CA SER A 128 -2.72 -10.74 -18.92
C SER A 128 -2.07 -11.57 -20.02
N ALA A 129 -0.74 -11.51 -20.17
CA ALA A 129 0.01 -12.31 -21.13
C ALA A 129 0.19 -13.77 -20.70
N VAL A 130 0.14 -14.06 -19.39
CA VAL A 130 0.29 -15.43 -18.89
C VAL A 130 -0.96 -16.26 -19.24
N PRO A 131 -0.82 -17.48 -19.81
CA PRO A 131 -1.96 -18.35 -20.10
C PRO A 131 -2.80 -18.68 -18.86
N LYS A 132 -4.11 -18.85 -19.02
CA LYS A 132 -4.98 -19.33 -17.94
C LYS A 132 -4.59 -20.75 -17.51
N GLY A 133 -4.67 -21.03 -16.22
CA GLY A 133 -4.29 -22.32 -15.61
C GLY A 133 -2.80 -22.42 -15.26
N ALA A 134 -1.97 -21.47 -15.65
CA ALA A 134 -0.53 -21.48 -15.35
C ALA A 134 -0.24 -21.06 -13.89
N ASN A 135 -1.05 -20.17 -13.31
CA ASN A 135 -0.87 -19.70 -11.94
C ASN A 135 -2.19 -19.22 -11.32
N ASN A 136 -2.54 -19.79 -10.17
CA ASN A 136 -3.80 -19.51 -9.48
C ASN A 136 -3.98 -18.03 -9.08
N MET A 137 -2.93 -17.36 -8.61
CA MET A 137 -3.01 -15.95 -8.21
C MET A 137 -3.17 -15.06 -9.43
N LEU A 138 -2.42 -15.31 -10.50
CA LEU A 138 -2.54 -14.52 -11.73
C LEU A 138 -3.91 -14.72 -12.39
N ASP A 139 -4.46 -15.93 -12.32
CA ASP A 139 -5.83 -16.18 -12.79
C ASP A 139 -6.88 -15.44 -11.96
N TYR A 140 -6.64 -15.30 -10.65
CA TYR A 140 -7.47 -14.45 -9.79
C TYR A 140 -7.42 -12.99 -10.23
N PHE A 141 -6.22 -12.44 -10.51
CA PHE A 141 -6.08 -11.07 -11.01
C PHE A 141 -6.75 -10.83 -12.36
N LYS A 142 -6.71 -11.80 -13.27
CA LYS A 142 -7.44 -11.72 -14.55
C LYS A 142 -8.95 -11.60 -14.35
N GLU A 143 -9.52 -12.31 -13.37
CA GLU A 143 -10.93 -12.20 -13.04
C GLU A 143 -11.23 -10.88 -12.32
N TYR A 144 -10.36 -10.48 -11.39
CA TYR A 144 -10.48 -9.24 -10.65
C TYR A 144 -10.49 -8.01 -11.58
N ALA A 145 -9.57 -7.96 -12.55
CA ALA A 145 -9.44 -6.86 -13.49
C ALA A 145 -10.70 -6.63 -14.33
N LYS A 146 -11.47 -7.68 -14.66
CA LYS A 146 -12.75 -7.55 -15.38
C LYS A 146 -13.80 -6.81 -14.56
N SER A 147 -13.81 -7.01 -13.25
CA SER A 147 -14.79 -6.42 -12.32
C SER A 147 -14.35 -5.09 -11.72
N ALA A 148 -13.06 -4.93 -11.39
CA ALA A 148 -12.56 -3.79 -10.62
C ALA A 148 -12.27 -2.57 -11.49
N GLN A 149 -11.90 -2.76 -12.77
CA GLN A 149 -11.54 -1.69 -13.71
C GLN A 149 -10.61 -0.65 -13.06
N LEU A 150 -10.92 0.64 -13.15
CA LEU A 150 -10.14 1.73 -12.54
C LEU A 150 -10.24 1.80 -11.01
N GLY A 151 -11.20 1.09 -10.39
CA GLY A 151 -11.40 1.09 -8.95
C GLY A 151 -10.23 0.48 -8.18
N ALA A 152 -9.56 -0.51 -8.77
CA ALA A 152 -8.35 -1.11 -8.17
C ALA A 152 -7.23 -0.08 -8.03
N ILE A 153 -6.94 0.64 -9.12
CA ILE A 153 -5.87 1.65 -9.16
C ILE A 153 -6.07 2.71 -8.08
N PHE A 154 -7.29 3.22 -7.91
CA PHE A 154 -7.58 4.21 -6.87
C PHE A 154 -7.48 3.65 -5.45
N GLY A 155 -7.89 2.39 -5.23
CA GLY A 155 -7.73 1.71 -3.95
C GLY A 155 -6.27 1.59 -3.54
N ASP A 156 -5.43 1.15 -4.48
CA ASP A 156 -3.99 0.99 -4.27
C ASP A 156 -3.31 2.35 -4.04
N SER A 157 -3.72 3.41 -4.74
CA SER A 157 -3.22 4.76 -4.49
C SER A 157 -3.51 5.26 -3.06
N ILE A 158 -4.69 4.98 -2.51
CA ILE A 158 -5.03 5.34 -1.12
C ILE A 158 -4.13 4.57 -0.15
N LEU A 159 -3.94 3.27 -0.39
CA LEU A 159 -3.04 2.42 0.40
C LEU A 159 -1.61 2.95 0.41
N VAL A 160 -1.09 3.36 -0.75
CA VAL A 160 0.24 3.96 -0.87
C VAL A 160 0.33 5.27 -0.08
N ILE A 161 -0.67 6.14 -0.17
CA ILE A 161 -0.69 7.40 0.61
C ILE A 161 -0.68 7.12 2.11
N ILE A 162 -1.50 6.17 2.58
CA ILE A 162 -1.52 5.75 3.99
C ILE A 162 -0.15 5.21 4.42
N ALA A 163 0.46 4.32 3.61
CA ALA A 163 1.77 3.77 3.90
C ALA A 163 2.86 4.86 3.96
N VAL A 164 2.82 5.86 3.08
CA VAL A 164 3.74 7.00 3.12
C VAL A 164 3.60 7.79 4.42
N ILE A 165 2.37 8.13 4.82
CA ILE A 165 2.10 8.83 6.08
C ILE A 165 2.57 8.02 7.29
N LEU A 166 2.18 6.74 7.37
CA LEU A 166 2.57 5.85 8.46
C LEU A 166 4.09 5.67 8.54
N SER A 167 4.77 5.55 7.39
CA SER A 167 6.23 5.42 7.37
C SER A 167 6.92 6.66 7.96
N ALA A 168 6.38 7.86 7.71
CA ALA A 168 6.91 9.09 8.27
C ALA A 168 6.66 9.20 9.78
N ILE A 169 5.48 8.78 10.24
CA ILE A 169 5.14 8.70 11.68
C ILE A 169 6.09 7.73 12.37
N PHE A 170 6.25 6.52 11.83
CA PHE A 170 7.12 5.52 12.42
C PHE A 170 8.58 5.95 12.39
N ASN A 171 9.05 6.58 11.31
CA ASN A 171 10.41 7.12 11.24
C ASN A 171 10.69 8.17 12.34
N ALA A 172 9.68 8.93 12.76
CA ALA A 172 9.82 9.93 13.83
C ALA A 172 9.90 9.36 15.25
N HIS A 173 9.36 8.16 15.52
CA HIS A 173 9.29 7.58 16.86
C HIS A 173 10.47 6.66 17.22
N GLY A 174 11.44 6.49 16.32
CA GLY A 174 12.66 5.72 16.57
C GLY A 174 12.52 4.21 16.36
N PHE A 175 13.64 3.50 16.56
CA PHE A 175 13.77 2.08 16.20
C PHE A 175 12.92 1.16 17.08
N ASP A 176 12.96 1.34 18.41
CA ASP A 176 12.26 0.44 19.33
C ASP A 176 10.74 0.50 19.13
N PHE A 177 10.20 1.70 18.93
CA PHE A 177 8.79 1.89 18.59
C PHE A 177 8.42 1.15 17.29
N ASN A 178 9.26 1.25 16.26
CA ASN A 178 9.05 0.52 15.01
C ASN A 178 9.03 -0.99 15.21
N ILE A 179 9.95 -1.53 16.01
CA ILE A 179 10.00 -2.97 16.29
C ILE A 179 8.74 -3.43 17.02
N ILE A 180 8.27 -2.67 18.00
CA ILE A 180 7.01 -2.98 18.70
C ILE A 180 5.84 -2.98 17.72
N MET A 181 5.71 -1.96 16.87
CA MET A 181 4.65 -1.87 15.87
C MET A 181 4.74 -2.98 14.83
N LEU A 182 5.95 -3.35 14.41
CA LEU A 182 6.18 -4.48 13.51
C LEU A 182 5.69 -5.78 14.14
N ILE A 183 6.13 -6.10 15.35
CA ILE A 183 5.73 -7.33 16.06
C ILE A 183 4.21 -7.37 16.26
N LEU A 184 3.60 -6.26 16.69
CA LEU A 184 2.16 -6.14 16.87
C LEU A 184 1.42 -6.42 15.55
N SER A 185 1.84 -5.77 14.46
CA SER A 185 1.20 -5.91 13.15
C SER A 185 1.26 -7.35 12.63
N VAL A 186 2.43 -7.99 12.69
CA VAL A 186 2.62 -9.38 12.28
C VAL A 186 1.80 -10.33 13.17
N TYR A 187 1.73 -10.07 14.47
CA TYR A 187 0.93 -10.87 15.40
C TYR A 187 -0.57 -10.79 15.12
N LEU A 188 -1.09 -9.61 14.75
CA LEU A 188 -2.52 -9.41 14.44
C LEU A 188 -2.93 -10.00 13.08
N ALA A 189 -1.99 -10.13 12.14
CA ALA A 189 -2.22 -10.62 10.79
C ALA A 189 -3.03 -11.94 10.70
N PRO A 190 -2.66 -13.03 11.38
CA PRO A 190 -3.45 -14.26 11.34
C PRO A 190 -4.88 -14.06 11.85
N PHE A 191 -5.09 -13.29 12.92
CA PHE A 191 -6.44 -13.09 13.48
C PHE A 191 -7.36 -12.36 12.50
N LEU A 192 -6.84 -11.36 11.79
CA LEU A 192 -7.60 -10.65 10.78
C LEU A 192 -7.88 -11.53 9.55
N ILE A 193 -6.85 -12.17 8.98
CA ILE A 193 -7.00 -13.03 7.79
C ILE A 193 -7.96 -14.21 8.02
N TYR A 194 -8.01 -14.75 9.24
CA TYR A 194 -8.86 -15.89 9.60
C TYR A 194 -10.20 -15.50 10.25
N THR A 195 -10.58 -14.21 10.21
CA THR A 195 -11.93 -13.77 10.61
C THR A 195 -12.99 -14.54 9.82
N LYS A 196 -14.10 -14.90 10.47
CA LYS A 196 -15.24 -15.60 9.81
C LYS A 196 -16.09 -14.62 8.99
N ASP A 197 -16.91 -15.15 8.10
CA ASP A 197 -17.84 -14.35 7.29
C ASP A 197 -19.03 -13.84 8.12
#